data_AF-A0AAW9X7I5-F1
#
_entry.id   AF-A0AAW9X7I5-F1
#
_cell.length_a   1.000
_cell.length_b   1.000
_cell.length_c   1.000
_cell.angle_alpha   90.00
_cell.angle_beta   90.00
_cell.angle_gamma   90.00
#
_symmetry.space_group_name_H-M   'P 1'
#
loop_
_entity.id
_entity.type
_entity.pdbx_description
1 polymer ?
#
loop_
_entity_poly.entity_id
_entity_poly.type
_entity_poly.pdbx_seq_one_letter_code
_entity_poly.pdbx_strand_id
1 'polypeptide(L)'
;MGKHDKLGYRLGLILTRLNNGESLAVGELSEEFNVCEKTIRRDLTQRLSYLNLIRQNGRYRLSDGVLGQRSNADLRHFTRILGIEGLFPRWDDRLLS
;
A
#
# COMPACT_ATOMS: atom_id res chain seq x y z
N MET A 1 14.02 -1.91 15.41
CA MET A 1 12.80 -2.06 14.59
C MET A 1 12.22 -3.45 14.74
N GLY A 2 10.99 -3.55 15.26
CA GLY A 2 10.23 -4.79 15.32
C GLY A 2 9.77 -5.25 13.93
N LYS A 3 9.26 -6.49 13.86
CA LYS A 3 8.70 -7.08 12.63
C LYS A 3 7.55 -6.26 12.04
N HIS A 4 6.77 -5.58 12.89
CA HIS A 4 5.67 -4.70 12.49
C HIS A 4 6.17 -3.40 11.85
N ASP A 5 7.22 -2.78 12.39
CA ASP A 5 7.86 -1.59 11.80
C ASP A 5 8.31 -1.87 10.36
N LYS A 6 8.84 -3.07 10.10
CA LYS A 6 9.27 -3.49 8.76
C LYS A 6 8.10 -3.68 7.78
N LEU A 7 6.91 -4.07 8.25
CA LEU A 7 5.72 -4.19 7.40
C LEU A 7 5.13 -2.82 7.09
N GLY A 8 4.95 -1.98 8.12
CA GLY A 8 4.40 -0.64 7.97
C GLY A 8 5.21 0.22 7.02
N TYR A 9 6.52 0.24 7.20
CA TYR A 9 7.44 0.94 6.30
C TYR A 9 7.30 0.46 4.84
N ARG A 10 7.29 -0.86 4.62
CA ARG A 10 7.20 -1.42 3.28
C ARG A 10 5.87 -1.11 2.59
N LEU A 11 4.75 -1.27 3.29
CA LEU A 11 3.44 -0.96 2.71
C LEU A 11 3.27 0.54 2.46
N GLY A 12 3.78 1.39 3.36
CA GLY A 12 3.77 2.84 3.19
C GLY A 12 4.55 3.26 1.94
N LEU A 13 5.78 2.77 1.77
CA LEU A 13 6.59 3.13 0.62
C LEU A 13 6.00 2.61 -0.70
N ILE A 14 5.50 1.37 -0.73
CA ILE A 14 4.79 0.83 -1.90
C ILE A 14 3.59 1.71 -2.25
N LEU A 15 2.78 2.09 -1.25
CA LEU A 15 1.60 2.95 -1.46
C LEU A 15 2.00 4.33 -2.00
N THR A 16 3.03 4.97 -1.45
CA THR A 16 3.55 6.26 -1.94
C THR A 16 3.97 6.17 -3.41
N ARG A 17 4.74 5.14 -3.79
CA ARG A 17 5.22 4.97 -5.17
C ARG A 17 4.07 4.70 -6.15
N LEU A 18 3.11 3.84 -5.76
CA LEU A 18 1.91 3.60 -6.55
C LEU A 18 1.09 4.88 -6.75
N ASN A 19 0.90 5.68 -5.70
CA ASN A 19 0.25 6.99 -5.79
C ASN A 19 1.04 7.96 -6.68
N ASN A 20 2.37 7.87 -6.75
CA ASN A 20 3.14 8.68 -7.69
C ASN A 20 3.04 8.19 -9.16
N GLY A 21 2.21 7.18 -9.44
CA GLY A 21 2.00 6.62 -10.78
C GLY A 21 3.06 5.59 -11.19
N GLU A 22 3.94 5.17 -10.27
CA GLU A 22 4.97 4.19 -10.58
C GLU A 22 4.38 2.81 -10.86
N SER A 23 5.06 2.07 -11.75
CA SER A 23 4.81 0.64 -11.97
C SER A 23 5.89 -0.16 -11.27
N LEU A 24 5.52 -1.03 -10.34
CA LEU A 24 6.44 -1.73 -9.43
C LEU A 24 6.64 -3.20 -9.81
N ALA A 25 7.88 -3.68 -9.87
CA ALA A 25 8.18 -5.09 -10.06
C ALA A 25 8.41 -5.81 -8.72
N VAL A 26 7.99 -7.09 -8.66
CA VAL A 26 8.14 -7.89 -7.44
C VAL A 26 9.61 -8.11 -7.07
N GLY A 27 10.47 -8.39 -8.05
CA GLY A 27 11.91 -8.62 -7.83
C GLY A 27 12.61 -7.39 -7.25
N GLU A 28 12.41 -6.22 -7.87
CA GLU A 28 12.99 -4.95 -7.41
C GLU A 28 12.61 -4.64 -5.95
N LEU A 29 11.33 -4.76 -5.60
CA LEU A 29 10.87 -4.56 -4.22
C LEU A 29 11.44 -5.64 -3.27
N SER A 30 11.62 -6.87 -3.74
CA SER A 30 12.17 -7.97 -2.96
C SER A 30 13.61 -7.66 -2.52
N GLU A 31 14.42 -7.17 -3.46
CA GLU A 31 15.79 -6.73 -3.24
C GLU A 31 15.84 -5.49 -2.34
N GLU A 32 15.06 -4.46 -2.67
CA GLU A 32 15.01 -3.18 -1.94
C GLU A 32 14.66 -3.38 -0.45
N PHE A 33 13.64 -4.21 -0.17
CA PHE A 33 13.19 -4.44 1.20
C PHE A 33 13.91 -5.61 1.89
N ASN A 34 14.82 -6.30 1.21
CA ASN A 34 15.49 -7.50 1.70
C ASN A 34 14.50 -8.54 2.28
N VAL A 35 13.48 -8.88 1.48
CA VAL A 35 12.50 -9.93 1.79
C VAL A 35 12.37 -10.86 0.59
N CYS A 36 11.68 -11.99 0.73
CA CYS A 36 11.41 -12.87 -0.41
C CYS A 36 10.25 -12.35 -1.27
N GLU A 37 10.25 -12.69 -2.56
CA GLU A 37 9.19 -12.32 -3.50
C GLU A 37 7.80 -12.76 -3.04
N LYS A 38 7.69 -13.89 -2.32
CA LYS A 38 6.42 -14.36 -1.73
C LYS A 38 5.85 -13.34 -0.74
N THR A 39 6.70 -12.63 -0.01
CA THR A 39 6.29 -11.56 0.91
C THR A 39 5.75 -10.37 0.13
N ILE A 40 6.48 -9.91 -0.89
CA ILE A 40 6.04 -8.80 -1.75
C ILE A 40 4.73 -9.13 -2.47
N ARG A 41 4.61 -10.34 -3.02
CA ARG A 41 3.38 -10.79 -3.67
C ARG A 41 2.20 -10.73 -2.70
N ARG A 42 2.38 -11.19 -1.47
CA ARG A 42 1.34 -11.09 -0.43
C ARG A 42 1.01 -9.65 -0.06
N ASP A 43 1.99 -8.76 -0.03
CA ASP A 43 1.76 -7.33 0.20
C ASP A 43 0.88 -6.74 -0.92
N LEU A 44 1.22 -7.00 -2.18
CA LEU A 44 0.49 -6.46 -3.34
C LEU A 44 -0.90 -7.10 -3.54
N THR A 45 -1.01 -8.43 -3.44
CA THR A 45 -2.22 -9.16 -3.86
C THR A 45 -3.17 -9.50 -2.73
N GLN A 46 -2.74 -9.43 -1.47
CA GLN A 46 -3.61 -9.69 -0.32
C GLN A 46 -3.81 -8.43 0.50
N ARG A 47 -2.72 -7.80 0.97
CA ARG A 47 -2.82 -6.64 1.86
C ARG A 47 -3.30 -5.40 1.12
N LEU A 48 -2.73 -5.10 -0.04
CA LEU A 48 -3.10 -3.96 -0.89
C LEU A 48 -4.15 -4.32 -1.95
N SER A 49 -4.86 -5.45 -1.78
CA SER A 49 -5.88 -5.91 -2.74
C SER A 49 -7.02 -4.90 -2.95
N TYR A 50 -7.34 -4.10 -1.93
CA TYR A 50 -8.35 -3.05 -1.99
C TYR A 50 -8.05 -1.94 -3.01
N LEU A 51 -6.77 -1.78 -3.41
CA LEU A 51 -6.35 -0.80 -4.42
C LEU A 51 -6.68 -1.21 -5.86
N ASN A 52 -7.10 -2.47 -6.10
CA ASN A 52 -7.40 -3.01 -7.43
C ASN A 52 -6.24 -2.80 -8.43
N LEU A 53 -5.02 -3.16 -8.02
CA LEU A 53 -3.81 -3.00 -8.83
C LEU A 53 -3.91 -3.73 -10.17
N ILE A 54 -3.54 -3.04 -11.24
CA ILE A 54 -3.38 -3.63 -12.57
C ILE A 54 -2.00 -4.26 -12.66
N ARG A 55 -1.95 -5.49 -13.20
CA ARG A 55 -0.68 -6.16 -13.53
C ARG A 55 -0.45 -6.14 -15.04
N GLN A 56 0.61 -5.48 -15.48
CA GLN A 56 1.01 -5.39 -16.88
C GLN A 56 2.51 -5.62 -17.01
N ASN A 57 2.93 -6.48 -17.94
CA ASN A 57 4.35 -6.80 -18.19
C ASN A 57 5.14 -7.18 -16.91
N GLY A 58 4.50 -7.93 -16.02
CA GLY A 58 5.11 -8.36 -14.75
C GLY A 58 5.19 -7.29 -13.66
N ARG A 59 4.72 -6.06 -13.92
CA ARG A 59 4.71 -4.94 -12.97
C ARG A 59 3.30 -4.62 -12.49
N TYR A 60 3.18 -4.00 -11.32
CA TYR A 60 1.92 -3.59 -10.69
C TYR A 60 1.81 -2.06 -10.66
N ARG A 61 0.65 -1.52 -11.03
CA ARG A 61 0.34 -0.08 -10.97
C ARG A 61 -1.10 0.17 -10.55
N LEU A 62 -1.41 1.39 -10.10
CA LEU A 62 -2.80 1.84 -9.97
C LEU A 62 -3.45 2.00 -11.36
N SER A 63 -4.77 1.79 -11.43
CA SER A 63 -5.56 2.16 -12.60
C SER A 63 -5.67 3.68 -12.73
N ASP A 64 -5.66 4.19 -13.97
CA ASP A 64 -5.82 5.62 -14.21
C ASP A 64 -7.17 6.11 -13.64
N GLY A 65 -7.17 7.24 -12.95
CA GLY A 65 -8.37 7.85 -12.35
C GLY A 65 -8.62 7.59 -10.85
N VAL A 66 -7.74 6.87 -10.15
CA VAL A 66 -7.93 6.51 -8.72
C VAL A 66 -7.18 7.42 -7.73
N LEU A 67 -6.32 8.30 -8.23
CA LEU A 67 -5.31 9.04 -7.46
C LEU A 67 -5.82 10.16 -6.52
N GLY A 68 -7.12 10.28 -6.28
CA GLY A 68 -7.65 11.33 -5.41
C GLY A 68 -9.04 11.10 -4.81
N GLN A 69 -9.84 10.17 -5.35
CA GLN A 69 -11.25 10.05 -4.97
C GLN A 69 -11.55 9.02 -3.86
N ARG A 70 -10.54 8.27 -3.37
CA ARG A 70 -10.74 7.15 -2.42
C ARG A 70 -9.93 7.23 -1.12
N SER A 71 -9.28 8.38 -0.86
CA SER A 71 -8.30 8.54 0.22
C SER A 71 -8.80 8.09 1.60
N ASN A 72 -10.03 8.42 2.00
CA ASN A 72 -10.54 8.06 3.33
C ASN A 72 -10.84 6.56 3.50
N ALA A 73 -11.40 5.89 2.49
CA ALA A 73 -11.69 4.45 2.57
C ALA A 73 -10.41 3.62 2.52
N ASP A 74 -9.49 3.98 1.62
CA ASP A 74 -8.21 3.31 1.45
C ASP A 74 -7.31 3.48 2.68
N LEU A 75 -7.34 4.67 3.30
CA LEU A 75 -6.60 4.93 4.54
C LEU A 75 -7.15 4.14 5.73
N ARG A 76 -8.47 3.96 5.83
CA ARG A 76 -9.09 3.07 6.84
C ARG A 76 -8.64 1.61 6.66
N HIS A 77 -8.63 1.10 5.44
CA HIS A 77 -8.13 -0.25 5.18
C HIS A 77 -6.64 -0.39 5.50
N PHE A 78 -5.84 0.60 5.10
CA PHE A 78 -4.41 0.64 5.38
C PHE A 78 -4.11 0.60 6.88
N THR A 79 -4.76 1.47 7.67
CA THR A 79 -4.54 1.53 9.12
C THR A 79 -4.96 0.26 9.85
N ARG A 80 -6.03 -0.42 9.38
CA ARG A 80 -6.41 -1.74 9.90
C ARG A 80 -5.35 -2.80 9.66
N ILE A 81 -4.75 -2.83 8.47
CA ILE A 81 -3.64 -3.76 8.13
C ILE A 81 -2.43 -3.55 9.04
N LEU A 82 -2.17 -2.29 9.40
CA LEU A 82 -1.07 -1.93 10.29
C LEU A 82 -1.41 -2.06 11.79
N GLY A 83 -2.68 -2.29 12.14
CA GLY A 83 -3.15 -2.37 13.52
C GLY A 83 -3.15 -1.02 14.24
N ILE A 84 -3.26 0.09 13.50
CA ILE A 84 -3.16 1.47 14.02
C ILE A 84 -4.47 2.26 13.88
N GLU A 85 -5.59 1.57 13.64
CA GLU A 85 -6.91 2.20 13.42
C GLU A 85 -7.34 3.11 14.59
N GLY A 86 -6.93 2.79 15.83
CA GLY A 86 -7.20 3.60 17.03
C GLY A 86 -6.31 4.83 17.23
N LEU A 87 -5.30 5.05 16.38
CA LEU A 87 -4.43 6.24 16.45
C LEU A 87 -5.01 7.46 15.74
N PHE A 88 -6.05 7.28 14.93
CA PHE A 88 -6.67 8.37 14.19
C PHE A 88 -7.92 8.86 14.96
N PRO A 89 -7.95 10.13 15.43
CA PRO A 89 -9.06 10.67 16.20
C PRO A 89 -10.25 10.91 15.26
N ARG A 90 -11.05 9.86 15.07
CA ARG A 90 -12.29 9.81 14.27
C ARG A 90 -12.03 10.05 12.77
N TRP A 91 -12.41 9.06 11.98
CA TRP A 91 -12.47 9.12 10.51
C TRP A 91 -13.57 10.06 9.98
N ASP A 92 -13.92 11.10 10.75
CA ASP A 92 -14.83 12.14 10.30
C ASP A 92 -14.13 12.83 9.14
N ASP A 93 -14.81 12.92 7.99
CA ASP A 93 -14.30 13.34 6.67
C ASP A 93 -13.56 14.70 6.60
N ARG A 94 -13.34 15.36 7.74
CA ARG A 94 -12.73 16.70 7.91
C ARG A 94 -11.22 16.70 8.08
N LEU A 95 -10.53 15.56 8.10
CA LEU A 95 -9.06 15.57 8.14
C LEU A 95 -8.45 15.94 6.78
N LEU A 96 -9.24 15.90 5.70
CA LEU A 96 -8.80 16.15 4.32
C LEU A 96 -9.65 17.20 3.59
N SER A 97 -10.35 18.08 4.31
CA SER A 97 -11.03 19.26 3.75
C SER A 97 -10.10 20.47 3.69
#